data_AF-G6C387-F1
#
_entry.id   AF-G6C387-F1
#
_cell.length_a   1.000
_cell.length_b   1.000
_cell.length_c   1.000
_cell.angle_alpha   90.00
_cell.angle_beta   90.00
_cell.angle_gamma   90.00
#
_symmetry.space_group_name_H-M   'P 1'
#
loop_
_entity.id
_entity.type
_entity.pdbx_description
1 polymer ?
#
loop_
_entity_poly.entity_id
_entity_poly.type
_entity_poly.pdbx_seq_one_letter_code
_entity_poly.pdbx_strand_id
1 'polypeptide(L)'
;MFIVEVSGHTKGQACLFLPENNLFLAADVCWGTDFLPFTEKMRWLPRKIQNNFEEYKKGTKLLEKLIEDKISVIVSHDKKEKIIDTLKI
;
A
#
# COMPACT_ATOMS: atom_id res chain seq x y z
N MET A 1 -16.46 0.92 8.17
CA MET A 1 -15.08 0.41 8.23
C MET A 1 -15.04 -1.00 7.66
N PHE A 2 -14.09 -1.30 6.80
CA PHE A 2 -13.94 -2.63 6.18
C PHE A 2 -12.52 -3.15 6.35
N ILE A 3 -12.39 -4.43 6.68
CA ILE A 3 -11.12 -5.15 6.58
C ILE A 3 -10.99 -5.66 5.15
N VAL A 4 -9.85 -5.39 4.52
CA VAL A 4 -9.55 -5.80 3.15
C VAL A 4 -8.29 -6.65 3.16
N GLU A 5 -8.36 -7.84 2.58
CA GLU A 5 -7.19 -8.71 2.44
C GLU A 5 -6.40 -8.35 1.17
N VAL A 6 -5.08 -8.14 1.32
CA VAL A 6 -4.17 -7.86 0.20
C VAL A 6 -2.90 -8.68 0.36
N SER A 7 -2.91 -9.90 -0.18
CA SER A 7 -1.71 -10.75 -0.20
C SER A 7 -0.57 -10.19 -1.03
N GLY A 8 0.66 -10.61 -0.71
CA GLY A 8 1.86 -10.31 -1.49
C GLY A 8 3.10 -10.19 -0.61
N HIS A 9 3.10 -9.21 0.30
CA HIS A 9 4.14 -9.10 1.33
C HIS A 9 4.08 -10.30 2.29
N THR A 10 2.89 -10.56 2.84
CA THR A 10 2.54 -11.78 3.55
C THR A 10 1.24 -12.35 2.97
N LYS A 11 0.97 -13.64 3.21
CA LYS A 11 -0.31 -14.24 2.83
C LYS A 11 -1.40 -13.75 3.77
N GLY A 12 -2.46 -13.16 3.24
CA GLY A 12 -3.60 -12.71 4.01
C GLY A 12 -3.39 -11.40 4.77
N GLN A 13 -2.48 -10.53 4.32
CA GLN A 13 -2.24 -9.24 4.98
C GLN A 13 -3.54 -8.43 5.06
N ALA A 14 -3.89 -8.00 6.27
CA ALA A 14 -5.07 -7.20 6.51
C ALA A 14 -4.78 -5.70 6.35
N CYS A 15 -5.58 -5.05 5.53
CA CYS A 15 -5.65 -3.60 5.33
C CYS A 15 -6.98 -3.07 5.87
N LEU A 16 -7.06 -1.75 6.09
CA LEU A 16 -8.25 -1.10 6.61
C LEU A 16 -8.76 -0.03 5.64
N PHE A 17 -10.02 -0.14 5.23
CA PHE A 17 -10.71 0.93 4.52
C PHE A 17 -11.69 1.66 5.45
N LEU A 18 -11.56 2.98 5.51
CA LEU A 18 -12.37 3.91 6.29
C LEU A 18 -13.14 4.82 5.30
N PRO A 19 -14.36 4.43 4.90
CA PRO A 19 -15.13 5.17 3.87
C PRO A 19 -15.44 6.61 4.27
N GLU A 20 -15.75 6.83 5.56
CA GLU A 20 -16.08 8.15 6.11
C GLU A 20 -14.90 9.13 6.01
N ASN A 21 -13.67 8.61 6.02
CA ASN A 21 -12.44 9.39 5.88
C ASN A 21 -11.89 9.36 4.44
N ASN A 22 -12.53 8.61 3.54
CA ASN A 22 -12.00 8.31 2.21
C ASN A 22 -10.54 7.81 2.25
N LEU A 23 -10.23 6.95 3.23
CA LEU A 23 -8.86 6.57 3.60
C LEU A 23 -8.68 5.05 3.56
N PHE A 24 -7.60 4.61 2.92
CA PHE A 24 -7.15 3.24 2.87
C PHE A 24 -5.77 3.11 3.55
N LEU A 25 -5.73 2.38 4.66
CA LEU A 25 -4.52 2.03 5.39
C LEU A 25 -4.03 0.67 4.88
N ALA A 26 -2.96 0.66 4.08
CA ALA A 26 -2.52 -0.53 3.35
C ALA A 26 -1.38 -1.31 4.03
N ALA A 27 -1.00 -0.97 5.26
CA ALA A 27 0.12 -1.63 5.97
C ALA A 27 1.35 -1.77 5.05
N ASP A 28 1.88 -2.99 4.89
CA ASP A 28 3.12 -3.28 4.17
C ASP A 28 2.87 -3.65 2.69
N VAL A 29 1.73 -3.26 2.10
CA VAL A 29 1.45 -3.51 0.66
C VAL A 29 2.51 -2.84 -0.23
N CYS A 30 3.10 -1.73 0.22
CA CYS A 30 4.20 -1.05 -0.47
C CYS A 30 5.25 -0.50 0.51
N TRP A 31 6.50 -0.33 0.07
CA TRP A 31 7.60 0.26 0.84
C TRP A 31 7.51 1.80 0.98
N GLY A 32 6.38 2.39 0.59
CA GLY A 32 6.13 3.82 0.51
C GLY A 32 5.44 4.15 -0.80
N THR A 33 4.43 5.01 -0.79
CA THR A 33 3.68 5.33 -2.02
C THR A 33 4.54 6.01 -3.09
N ASP A 34 5.57 6.76 -2.67
CA ASP A 34 6.58 7.34 -3.56
C ASP A 34 7.29 6.27 -4.42
N PHE A 35 7.28 5.01 -3.96
CA PHE A 35 7.93 3.89 -4.64
C PHE A 35 7.02 3.06 -5.55
N LEU A 36 5.70 3.32 -5.58
CA LEU A 36 4.75 2.56 -6.41
C LEU A 36 5.18 2.46 -7.89
N PRO A 37 5.60 3.55 -8.57
CA PRO A 37 6.01 3.50 -9.98
C PRO A 37 7.27 2.67 -10.24
N PHE A 38 8.01 2.32 -9.18
CA PHE A 38 9.26 1.56 -9.26
C PHE A 38 9.08 0.09 -8.89
N THR A 39 7.86 -0.37 -8.59
CA THR A 39 7.59 -1.75 -8.18
C THR A 39 8.14 -2.77 -9.18
N GLU A 40 7.87 -2.60 -10.47
CA GLU A 40 8.37 -3.51 -11.52
C GLU A 40 9.90 -3.48 -11.65
N LYS A 41 10.52 -2.37 -11.26
CA LYS A 41 11.98 -2.14 -11.29
C LYS A 41 12.67 -2.57 -10.00
N MET A 42 11.94 -3.13 -9.04
CA MET A 42 12.47 -3.55 -7.75
C MET A 42 13.62 -4.56 -7.94
N ARG A 43 14.70 -4.41 -7.19
CA ARG A 43 15.88 -5.30 -7.25
C ARG A 43 15.56 -6.69 -6.67
N TRP A 44 16.42 -7.66 -6.96
CA TRP A 44 16.19 -9.05 -6.57
C TRP A 44 16.04 -9.27 -5.04
N LEU A 45 16.78 -8.54 -4.21
CA LEU A 45 16.75 -8.72 -2.76
C LEU A 45 15.41 -8.26 -2.15
N PRO A 46 14.90 -7.04 -2.41
CA PRO A 46 13.56 -6.66 -1.95
C PRO A 46 12.43 -7.55 -2.49
N ARG A 47 12.57 -8.13 -3.69
CA ARG A 47 11.61 -9.13 -4.22
C ARG A 47 11.57 -10.39 -3.35
N LYS A 48 12.73 -10.83 -2.83
CA LYS A 48 12.84 -12.02 -1.96
C LYS A 48 12.27 -11.81 -0.56
N ILE A 49 12.11 -10.55 -0.12
CA ILE A 49 11.43 -10.22 1.14
C ILE A 49 9.92 -10.46 1.02
N GLN A 50 9.35 -10.33 -0.19
CA GLN A 50 7.92 -10.55 -0.40
C GLN A 50 7.61 -12.04 -0.43
N ASN A 51 6.56 -12.47 0.26
CA ASN A 51 6.07 -13.86 0.22
C ASN A 51 5.70 -14.30 -1.21
N ASN A 52 5.04 -13.43 -1.98
CA ASN A 52 4.71 -13.64 -3.38
C ASN A 52 4.80 -12.33 -4.15
N PHE A 53 5.80 -12.20 -5.02
CA PHE A 53 6.04 -10.95 -5.76
C PHE A 53 4.97 -10.65 -6.83
N GLU A 54 4.33 -11.66 -7.41
CA GLU A 54 3.24 -11.43 -8.37
C GLU A 54 1.97 -10.89 -7.69
N GLU A 55 1.67 -11.39 -6.50
CA GLU A 55 0.57 -10.86 -5.67
C GLU A 55 0.92 -9.47 -5.13
N TYR A 56 2.17 -9.26 -4.71
CA TYR A 56 2.67 -7.94 -4.32
C TYR A 56 2.41 -6.89 -5.40
N LYS A 57 2.72 -7.21 -6.68
CA LYS A 57 2.43 -6.33 -7.82
C LYS A 57 0.94 -6.05 -8.01
N LYS A 58 0.06 -7.01 -7.73
CA LYS A 58 -1.40 -6.78 -7.75
C LYS A 58 -1.81 -5.83 -6.64
N GLY A 59 -1.22 -5.97 -5.46
CA GLY A 59 -1.39 -5.05 -4.34
C GLY A 59 -0.96 -3.63 -4.68
N THR A 60 0.21 -3.44 -5.29
CA THR A 60 0.66 -2.09 -5.68
C THR A 60 -0.23 -1.47 -6.75
N LYS A 61 -0.71 -2.25 -7.73
CA LYS A 61 -1.68 -1.78 -8.75
C LYS A 61 -3.03 -1.39 -8.15
N LEU A 62 -3.48 -2.12 -7.12
CA LEU A 62 -4.65 -1.71 -6.35
C LEU A 62 -4.42 -0.33 -5.71
N LEU A 63 -3.26 -0.10 -5.08
CA LEU A 63 -2.97 1.20 -4.47
C LEU A 63 -2.93 2.33 -5.51
N GLU A 64 -2.31 2.10 -6.67
CA GLU A 64 -2.30 3.07 -7.79
C GLU A 64 -3.73 3.43 -8.19
N LYS A 65 -4.59 2.43 -8.40
CA LYS A 65 -6.01 2.64 -8.72
C LYS A 65 -6.78 3.40 -7.64
N LEU A 66 -6.55 3.10 -6.36
CA LEU A 66 -7.20 3.82 -5.26
C LEU A 66 -6.79 5.31 -5.26
N ILE A 67 -5.50 5.59 -5.51
CA ILE A 67 -4.99 6.97 -5.61
C ILE A 67 -5.61 7.69 -6.83
N GLU A 68 -5.68 7.03 -7.99
CA GLU A 68 -6.36 7.56 -9.19
C GLU A 68 -7.84 7.88 -8.93
N ASP A 69 -8.51 7.00 -8.18
CA ASP A 69 -9.90 7.15 -7.74
C ASP A 69 -10.05 8.18 -6.58
N LYS A 70 -8.98 8.93 -6.26
CA LYS A 70 -8.90 9.98 -5.24
C LYS A 70 -9.15 9.50 -3.82
N ILE A 71 -8.88 8.24 -3.53
CA ILE A 71 -8.88 7.68 -2.18
C ILE A 71 -7.50 7.94 -1.57
N SER A 72 -7.47 8.49 -0.36
CA SER A 72 -6.21 8.68 0.37
C SER A 72 -5.62 7.32 0.73
N VAL A 73 -4.36 7.09 0.40
CA VAL A 73 -3.64 5.84 0.72
C VAL A 73 -2.46 6.14 1.63
N ILE A 74 -2.40 5.44 2.75
CA ILE A 74 -1.24 5.42 3.65
C ILE A 74 -0.70 3.99 3.73
N VAL A 75 0.61 3.84 3.56
CA VAL A 75 1.34 2.60 3.85
C VAL A 75 2.25 2.80 5.06
N SER A 76 2.60 1.72 5.74
CA SER A 76 3.40 1.76 6.99
C SER A 76 4.78 2.40 6.83
N HIS A 77 5.33 2.34 5.60
CA HIS A 77 6.64 2.87 5.24
C HIS A 77 6.61 4.23 4.53
N ASP A 78 5.46 4.91 4.54
CA ASP A 78 5.41 6.30 4.09
C ASP A 78 6.24 7.21 5.00
N LYS A 79 6.74 8.32 4.43
CA LYS A 79 7.37 9.37 5.22
C LYS A 79 6.38 9.94 6.23
N LYS A 80 6.86 10.24 7.44
CA LYS A 80 6.04 10.78 8.53
C LYS A 80 5.28 12.03 8.10
N GLU A 81 5.92 12.90 7.34
CA GLU A 81 5.34 14.17 6.87
C GLU A 81 4.10 13.93 5.99
N LYS A 82 4.15 12.92 5.11
CA LYS A 82 3.01 12.53 4.27
C LYS A 82 1.84 12.00 5.10
N ILE A 83 2.15 11.18 6.12
CA ILE A 83 1.12 10.63 7.03
C ILE A 83 0.40 11.77 7.77
N ILE A 84 1.16 12.71 8.32
CA ILE A 84 0.65 13.89 9.03
C ILE A 84 -0.25 14.72 8.10
N ASP A 85 0.21 15.04 6.89
CA ASP A 85 -0.55 15.81 5.90
C ASP A 85 -1.87 15.11 5.50
N THR A 86 -1.81 13.80 5.28
CA THR A 86 -2.99 13.00 4.89
C THR A 86 -4.03 12.93 6.02
N LEU A 87 -3.57 12.79 7.27
CA LEU A 87 -4.43 12.68 8.45
C LEU A 87 -4.86 14.04 9.01
N LYS A 88 -4.22 15.14 8.60
CA LYS A 88 -4.44 16.50 9.10
C LYS A 88 -4.26 16.61 10.62
N ILE A 89 -3.23 15.97 11.15
CA ILE A 89 -2.87 15.95 12.59
C ILE A 89 -1.60 16.72 12.90
#